data_AF-A0A813D6I9-F1
#
_entry.id   AF-A0A813D6I9-F1
#
_cell.length_a   1.000
_cell.length_b   1.000
_cell.length_c   1.000
_cell.angle_alpha   90.00
_cell.angle_beta   90.00
_cell.angle_gamma   90.00
#
_symmetry.space_group_name_H-M   'P 1'
#
loop_
_entity.id
_entity.type
_entity.pdbx_description
1 polymer ?
#
loop_
_entity_poly.entity_id
_entity_poly.type
_entity_poly.pdbx_seq_one_letter_code
_entity_poly.pdbx_strand_id
1 'polypeptide(L)'
;MFARVLGRTAAPTFARTGFEGLHGAQEIQTRNAATLKTLQIRMRSIANMKKITKAMKMVATAKFKKDMTKMENGLPFARPVMALFQRLPVDEKPGPITYLAVTSDKGLCGGVNTQVSKQVRLGLQAEEAKGNQVKIQIMGGKGVATLKRLFADRFTNTFEELSKSPWTFATASMVAERVTLAKPGRLMVVSNSFKNMVTYETQVKHTITQSEATSMDRTEWTKAMDVYSFEPSIYEVLEDLHEFYFGCVVYAAFLEAATTETAQRMTAMESATKNAGEMYQKVSLQFNRARQAKITTELCEIISGASAV
;
A
#
# COMPACT_ATOMS: atom_id res chain seq x y z
N MET A 1 60.64 25.60 -31.33
CA MET A 1 61.83 25.66 -30.45
C MET A 1 61.61 24.62 -29.35
N PHE A 2 62.37 23.52 -29.41
CA PHE A 2 62.54 22.38 -28.45
C PHE A 2 61.29 21.64 -27.93
N ALA A 3 60.93 20.43 -28.41
CA ALA A 3 61.54 19.08 -28.28
C ALA A 3 60.96 18.27 -27.07
N ARG A 4 60.10 17.25 -27.34
CA ARG A 4 60.30 15.77 -27.20
C ARG A 4 60.38 15.28 -25.73
N VAL A 5 59.62 14.29 -25.27
CA VAL A 5 59.80 12.81 -25.42
C VAL A 5 58.51 12.14 -24.87
N LEU A 6 57.63 11.45 -25.63
CA LEU A 6 57.58 10.05 -26.12
C LEU A 6 57.72 8.91 -25.08
N GLY A 7 56.69 8.04 -24.99
CA GLY A 7 56.80 6.74 -24.29
C GLY A 7 55.51 5.92 -24.17
N ARG A 8 55.00 5.39 -25.29
CA ARG A 8 54.16 4.16 -25.42
C ARG A 8 54.95 2.95 -24.83
N THR A 9 54.43 1.79 -24.35
CA THR A 9 53.36 0.89 -24.81
C THR A 9 53.29 -0.38 -23.91
N ALA A 10 52.10 -1.01 -23.88
CA ALA A 10 51.79 -2.47 -23.92
C ALA A 10 52.20 -3.47 -22.81
N ALA A 11 51.23 -4.34 -22.53
CA ALA A 11 51.22 -5.50 -21.63
C ALA A 11 52.00 -6.72 -22.15
N PRO A 12 52.23 -7.74 -21.31
CA PRO A 12 52.43 -9.11 -21.77
C PRO A 12 51.41 -10.11 -21.20
N THR A 13 50.85 -10.92 -22.09
CA THR A 13 50.27 -12.26 -21.83
C THR A 13 51.39 -13.29 -21.84
N PHE A 14 51.45 -14.24 -20.90
CA PHE A 14 52.01 -15.59 -21.15
C PHE A 14 51.46 -16.63 -20.14
N ALA A 15 51.58 -17.89 -20.55
CA ALA A 15 50.67 -18.99 -20.28
C ALA A 15 51.04 -19.94 -19.12
N ARG A 16 50.13 -20.90 -18.89
CA ARG A 16 50.16 -22.06 -18.00
C ARG A 16 51.53 -22.72 -17.78
N THR A 17 51.86 -23.01 -16.52
CA THR A 17 52.57 -24.21 -16.07
C THR A 17 52.02 -24.63 -14.71
N GLY A 18 51.69 -25.92 -14.57
CA GLY A 18 51.14 -26.48 -13.35
C GLY A 18 52.18 -26.61 -12.23
N PHE A 19 51.67 -26.61 -11.00
CA PHE A 19 52.35 -27.20 -9.86
C PHE A 19 51.29 -27.89 -8.99
N GLU A 20 51.38 -29.20 -8.95
CA GLU A 20 50.67 -30.05 -8.00
C GLU A 20 51.13 -29.69 -6.58
N GLY A 21 50.16 -29.52 -5.69
CA GLY A 21 50.41 -29.16 -4.30
C GLY A 21 49.23 -29.57 -3.44
N LEU A 22 49.25 -30.84 -3.04
CA LEU A 22 48.39 -31.47 -2.05
C LEU A 22 48.36 -30.65 -0.75
N HIS A 23 47.36 -29.79 -0.58
CA HIS A 23 46.90 -29.41 0.75
C HIS A 23 45.41 -29.68 0.82
N GLY A 24 45.10 -30.78 1.51
CA GLY A 24 43.75 -31.14 1.89
C GLY A 24 43.12 -29.98 2.63
N ALA A 25 42.25 -29.26 1.92
CA ALA A 25 41.19 -28.52 2.56
C ALA A 25 40.31 -29.57 3.21
N GLN A 26 40.57 -29.88 4.48
CA GLN A 26 39.51 -30.29 5.37
C GLN A 26 38.48 -29.17 5.27
N GLU A 27 37.47 -29.39 4.43
CA GLU A 27 36.17 -28.76 4.62
C GLU A 27 35.82 -29.07 6.06
N ILE A 28 36.06 -28.11 6.94
CA ILE A 28 35.40 -28.04 8.23
C ILE A 28 33.95 -27.87 7.83
N GLN A 29 33.29 -29.01 7.65
CA GLN A 29 31.87 -29.15 7.52
C GLN A 29 31.35 -28.60 8.84
N THR A 30 31.11 -27.28 8.87
CA THR A 30 30.48 -26.59 9.97
C THR A 30 29.20 -27.37 10.18
N ARG A 31 29.19 -28.24 11.21
CA ARG A 31 28.04 -29.01 11.62
C ARG A 31 27.02 -27.97 12.06
N ASN A 32 26.24 -27.49 11.09
CA ASN A 32 24.98 -26.80 11.28
C ASN A 32 23.98 -27.82 11.83
N ALA A 33 24.33 -28.47 12.95
CA ALA A 33 23.39 -29.15 13.81
C ALA A 33 22.64 -28.03 14.53
N ALA A 34 21.73 -27.38 13.80
CA ALA A 34 20.62 -26.71 14.45
C ALA A 34 20.04 -27.75 15.42
N THR A 35 20.21 -27.52 16.73
CA THR A 35 19.84 -28.51 17.75
C THR A 35 18.41 -28.94 17.47
N LEU A 36 18.07 -30.23 17.53
CA LEU A 36 16.71 -30.72 17.21
C LEU A 36 15.60 -29.88 17.86
N LYS A 37 15.88 -29.39 19.08
CA LYS A 37 15.05 -28.43 19.82
C LYS A 37 14.79 -27.13 19.04
N THR A 38 15.80 -26.52 18.44
CA THR A 38 15.65 -25.28 17.62
C THR A 38 14.78 -25.51 16.39
N LEU A 39 14.97 -26.61 15.68
CA LEU A 39 14.13 -26.99 14.53
C LEU A 39 12.69 -27.25 14.96
N GLN A 40 12.49 -27.94 16.09
CA GLN A 40 11.17 -28.18 16.66
C GLN A 40 10.46 -26.87 17.08
N ILE A 41 11.18 -25.94 17.73
CA ILE A 41 10.65 -24.61 18.07
C ILE A 41 10.27 -23.85 16.81
N ARG A 42 11.12 -23.88 15.77
CA ARG A 42 10.85 -23.22 14.49
C ARG A 42 9.62 -23.82 13.80
N MET A 43 9.47 -25.14 13.78
CA MET A 43 8.28 -25.81 13.25
C MET A 43 7.01 -25.37 13.98
N ARG A 44 7.06 -25.33 15.33
CA ARG A 44 5.92 -24.87 16.16
C ARG A 44 5.55 -23.42 15.85
N SER A 45 6.55 -22.54 15.73
CA SER A 45 6.34 -21.14 15.36
C SER A 45 5.68 -21.00 13.98
N ILE A 46 6.18 -21.71 12.97
CA ILE A 46 5.60 -21.69 11.62
C ILE A 46 4.18 -22.25 11.60
N ALA A 47 3.91 -23.32 12.34
CA ALA A 47 2.56 -23.88 12.47
C ALA A 47 1.59 -22.87 13.11
N ASN A 48 2.04 -22.15 14.14
CA ASN A 48 1.24 -21.09 14.76
C ASN A 48 1.01 -19.91 13.82
N MET A 49 2.05 -19.45 13.10
CA MET A 49 1.90 -18.42 12.05
C MET A 49 0.86 -18.84 11.00
N LYS A 50 0.91 -20.07 10.51
CA LYS A 50 -0.08 -20.61 9.55
C LYS A 50 -1.52 -20.59 10.10
N LYS A 51 -1.70 -20.92 11.39
CA LYS A 51 -3.02 -20.85 12.05
C LYS A 51 -3.51 -19.41 12.15
N ILE A 52 -2.64 -18.47 12.54
CA ILE A 52 -2.95 -17.04 12.65
C ILE A 52 -3.34 -16.46 11.28
N THR A 53 -2.56 -16.72 10.23
CA THR A 53 -2.86 -16.20 8.88
C THR A 53 -4.15 -16.81 8.34
N LYS A 54 -4.42 -18.10 8.61
CA LYS A 54 -5.70 -18.74 8.24
C LYS A 54 -6.89 -18.08 8.94
N ALA A 55 -6.77 -17.80 10.24
CA ALA A 55 -7.80 -17.10 11.00
C ALA A 55 -7.99 -15.66 10.48
N MET A 56 -6.90 -14.93 10.24
CA MET A 56 -6.95 -13.58 9.68
C MET A 56 -7.57 -13.56 8.27
N LYS A 57 -7.30 -14.55 7.42
CA LYS A 57 -8.00 -14.72 6.13
C LYS A 57 -9.51 -14.79 6.36
N MET A 58 -9.96 -15.64 7.27
CA MET A 58 -11.39 -15.83 7.56
C MET A 58 -12.05 -14.55 8.09
N VAL A 59 -11.37 -13.82 8.98
CA VAL A 59 -11.84 -12.51 9.49
C VAL A 59 -11.92 -11.49 8.36
N ALA A 60 -10.90 -11.43 7.49
CA ALA A 60 -10.90 -10.54 6.34
C ALA A 60 -12.02 -10.90 5.35
N THR A 61 -12.30 -12.18 5.13
CA THR A 61 -13.43 -12.65 4.31
C THR A 61 -14.78 -12.18 4.85
N ALA A 62 -14.99 -12.32 6.16
CA ALA A 62 -16.23 -11.88 6.78
C ALA A 62 -16.39 -10.36 6.69
N LYS A 63 -15.30 -9.60 6.85
CA LYS A 63 -15.32 -8.14 6.74
C LYS A 63 -15.53 -7.68 5.29
N PHE A 64 -14.84 -8.30 4.34
CA PHE A 64 -14.99 -8.01 2.90
C PHE A 64 -16.45 -8.14 2.46
N LYS A 65 -17.16 -9.20 2.85
CA LYS A 65 -18.58 -9.34 2.53
C LYS A 65 -19.41 -8.15 3.02
N LYS A 66 -19.16 -7.68 4.25
CA LYS A 66 -19.86 -6.52 4.82
C LYS A 66 -19.51 -5.22 4.10
N ASP A 67 -18.22 -5.02 3.80
CA ASP A 67 -17.74 -3.81 3.14
C ASP A 67 -18.22 -3.75 1.68
N MET A 68 -18.26 -4.90 0.98
CA MET A 68 -18.83 -5.05 -0.35
C MET A 68 -20.31 -4.63 -0.38
N THR A 69 -21.14 -5.17 0.52
CA THR A 69 -22.57 -4.79 0.59
C THR A 69 -22.74 -3.30 0.87
N LYS A 70 -21.91 -2.71 1.74
CA LYS A 70 -21.94 -1.26 1.98
C LYS A 70 -21.54 -0.45 0.75
N MET A 71 -20.54 -0.90 0.01
CA MET A 71 -20.10 -0.25 -1.22
C MET A 71 -21.19 -0.33 -2.30
N GLU A 72 -21.78 -1.52 -2.51
CA GLU A 72 -22.86 -1.75 -3.48
C GLU A 72 -24.09 -0.89 -3.17
N ASN A 73 -24.45 -0.74 -1.90
CA ASN A 73 -25.59 0.09 -1.48
C ASN A 73 -25.26 1.58 -1.42
N GLY A 74 -24.01 1.94 -1.08
CA GLY A 74 -23.60 3.32 -0.84
C GLY A 74 -23.16 4.08 -2.09
N LEU A 75 -22.56 3.41 -3.07
CA LEU A 75 -22.12 4.07 -4.31
C LEU A 75 -23.28 4.64 -5.15
N PRO A 76 -24.44 3.97 -5.30
CA PRO A 76 -25.59 4.54 -6.01
C PRO A 76 -26.08 5.88 -5.44
N PHE A 77 -25.89 6.11 -4.13
CA PHE A 77 -26.22 7.37 -3.49
C PHE A 77 -25.26 8.51 -3.89
N ALA A 78 -23.96 8.23 -3.95
CA ALA A 78 -22.94 9.24 -4.24
C ALA A 78 -22.72 9.53 -5.74
N ARG A 79 -22.93 8.52 -6.61
CA ARG A 79 -22.64 8.62 -8.04
C ARG A 79 -23.36 9.75 -8.78
N PRO A 80 -24.67 10.02 -8.57
CA PRO A 80 -25.38 11.03 -9.34
C PRO A 80 -24.80 12.44 -9.15
N VAL A 81 -24.56 12.85 -7.90
CA VAL A 81 -23.97 14.16 -7.62
C VAL A 81 -22.51 14.23 -8.08
N MET A 82 -21.74 13.15 -7.92
CA MET A 82 -20.38 13.12 -8.45
C MET A 82 -20.34 13.25 -9.97
N ALA A 83 -21.26 12.60 -10.67
CA ALA A 83 -21.38 12.68 -12.13
C ALA A 83 -21.82 14.07 -12.61
N LEU A 84 -22.63 14.78 -11.81
CA LEU A 84 -23.00 16.16 -12.07
C LEU A 84 -21.75 17.05 -12.11
N PHE A 85 -20.94 17.04 -11.05
CA PHE A 85 -19.72 17.85 -10.96
C PHE A 85 -18.61 17.43 -11.92
N GLN A 86 -18.59 16.17 -12.38
CA GLN A 86 -17.66 15.72 -13.42
C GLN A 86 -17.88 16.37 -14.78
N ARG A 87 -19.04 17.01 -15.02
CA ARG A 87 -19.29 17.79 -16.24
C ARG A 87 -18.61 19.15 -16.24
N LEU A 88 -18.21 19.65 -15.07
CA LEU A 88 -17.54 20.94 -14.96
C LEU A 88 -16.12 20.84 -15.52
N PRO A 89 -15.63 21.90 -16.18
CA PRO A 89 -14.24 21.94 -16.63
C PRO A 89 -13.30 21.89 -15.42
N VAL A 90 -12.16 21.23 -15.60
CA VAL A 90 -11.09 21.23 -14.61
C VAL A 90 -10.23 22.46 -14.83
N ASP A 91 -10.07 23.30 -13.80
CA ASP A 91 -9.21 24.48 -13.87
C ASP A 91 -7.74 24.07 -13.64
N GLU A 92 -6.89 24.32 -14.64
CA GLU A 92 -5.45 24.06 -14.56
C GLU A 92 -4.64 25.26 -14.03
N LYS A 93 -5.30 26.33 -13.57
CA LYS A 93 -4.62 27.52 -13.05
C LYS A 93 -3.57 27.16 -11.98
N PRO A 94 -2.40 27.82 -12.01
CA PRO A 94 -1.40 27.69 -10.95
C PRO A 94 -2.00 28.05 -9.60
N GLY A 95 -1.71 27.25 -8.58
CA GLY A 95 -2.28 27.47 -7.26
C GLY A 95 -1.98 26.36 -6.26
N PRO A 96 -2.27 26.61 -4.97
CA PRO A 96 -2.02 25.65 -3.90
C PRO A 96 -2.83 24.38 -4.13
N ILE A 97 -2.14 23.24 -4.23
CA ILE A 97 -2.77 21.95 -4.44
C ILE A 97 -2.68 21.09 -3.19
N THR A 98 -3.77 20.43 -2.86
CA THR A 98 -3.85 19.51 -1.73
C THR A 98 -4.10 18.10 -2.23
N TYR A 99 -3.34 17.13 -1.72
CA TYR A 99 -3.59 15.71 -1.96
C TYR A 99 -4.28 15.10 -0.74
N LEU A 100 -5.48 14.55 -0.94
CA LEU A 100 -6.19 13.73 0.05
C LEU A 100 -5.88 12.25 -0.20
N ALA A 101 -4.98 11.67 0.59
CA ALA A 101 -4.58 10.28 0.48
C ALA A 101 -5.50 9.37 1.30
N VAL A 102 -6.23 8.47 0.66
CA VAL A 102 -7.12 7.50 1.32
C VAL A 102 -6.39 6.16 1.48
N THR A 103 -5.99 5.87 2.72
CA THR A 103 -5.24 4.67 3.13
C THR A 103 -5.96 3.94 4.26
N SER A 104 -5.42 2.80 4.71
CA SER A 104 -5.97 2.05 5.84
C SER A 104 -5.34 2.40 7.18
N ASP A 105 -6.03 2.12 8.28
CA ASP A 105 -5.45 2.20 9.64
C ASP A 105 -4.57 0.99 9.97
N LYS A 106 -4.96 -0.18 9.44
CA LYS A 106 -4.33 -1.47 9.73
C LYS A 106 -3.42 -1.91 8.59
N GLY A 107 -2.36 -2.65 8.93
CA GLY A 107 -1.45 -3.23 7.95
C GLY A 107 -1.95 -4.55 7.35
N LEU A 108 -1.01 -5.30 6.77
CA LEU A 108 -1.22 -6.64 6.20
C LEU A 108 -2.22 -6.69 5.02
N CYS A 109 -2.49 -5.54 4.39
CA CYS A 109 -3.37 -5.38 3.24
C CYS A 109 -2.64 -5.44 1.89
N GLY A 110 -1.48 -6.13 1.84
CA GLY A 110 -0.65 -6.18 0.64
C GLY A 110 -0.09 -4.80 0.26
N GLY A 111 -0.18 -4.46 -1.02
CA GLY A 111 0.42 -3.25 -1.59
C GLY A 111 -0.44 -1.97 -1.55
N VAL A 112 -1.69 -2.03 -1.08
CA VAL A 112 -2.70 -0.96 -1.28
C VAL A 112 -2.25 0.41 -0.77
N ASN A 113 -1.69 0.49 0.44
CA ASN A 113 -1.23 1.76 1.03
C ASN A 113 0.04 2.28 0.35
N THR A 114 0.89 1.35 -0.11
CA THR A 114 2.14 1.70 -0.79
C THR A 114 1.85 2.32 -2.15
N GLN A 115 0.87 1.79 -2.89
CA GLN A 115 0.48 2.37 -4.17
C GLN A 115 -0.12 3.77 -4.03
N VAL A 116 -1.02 3.98 -3.05
CA VAL A 116 -1.56 5.32 -2.76
C VAL A 116 -0.44 6.30 -2.39
N SER A 117 0.46 5.91 -1.47
CA SER A 117 1.58 6.75 -1.06
C SER A 117 2.55 7.04 -2.22
N LYS A 118 2.76 6.08 -3.12
CA LYS A 118 3.57 6.26 -4.33
C LYS A 118 2.93 7.28 -5.27
N GLN A 119 1.64 7.18 -5.55
CA GLN A 119 0.94 8.12 -6.44
C GLN A 119 0.92 9.53 -5.86
N VAL A 120 0.68 9.67 -4.55
CA VAL A 120 0.79 10.97 -3.85
C VAL A 120 2.19 11.55 -4.01
N ARG A 121 3.24 10.77 -3.75
CA ARG A 121 4.63 11.24 -3.91
C ARG A 121 4.92 11.74 -5.34
N LEU A 122 4.53 10.96 -6.35
CA LEU A 122 4.75 11.33 -7.76
C LEU A 122 4.00 12.61 -8.12
N GLY A 123 2.74 12.74 -7.69
CA GLY A 123 1.93 13.94 -7.90
C GLY A 123 2.52 15.17 -7.22
N LEU A 124 2.92 15.05 -5.96
CA LEU A 124 3.57 16.13 -5.22
C LEU A 124 4.83 16.62 -5.94
N GLN A 125 5.74 15.70 -6.30
CA GLN A 125 6.98 16.07 -6.99
C GLN A 125 6.72 16.74 -8.35
N ALA A 126 5.71 16.27 -9.09
CA ALA A 126 5.33 16.87 -10.38
C ALA A 126 4.77 18.29 -10.22
N GLU A 127 3.94 18.52 -9.21
CA GLU A 127 3.36 19.85 -8.96
C GLU A 127 4.38 20.84 -8.39
N GLU A 128 5.31 20.37 -7.57
CA GLU A 128 6.42 21.20 -7.10
C GLU A 128 7.39 21.59 -8.20
N ALA A 129 7.65 20.70 -9.16
CA ALA A 129 8.45 21.02 -10.34
C ALA A 129 7.80 22.13 -11.19
N LYS A 130 6.47 22.29 -11.11
CA LYS A 130 5.73 23.40 -11.72
C LYS A 130 5.72 24.68 -10.85
N GLY A 131 6.32 24.66 -9.67
CA GLY A 131 6.34 25.78 -8.72
C GLY A 131 5.09 25.91 -7.84
N ASN A 132 4.21 24.92 -7.82
CA ASN A 132 2.99 24.97 -7.01
C ASN A 132 3.30 24.61 -5.55
N GLN A 133 2.64 25.30 -4.62
CA GLN A 133 2.66 24.91 -3.21
C GLN A 133 1.80 23.66 -3.01
N VAL A 134 2.38 22.63 -2.37
CA VAL A 134 1.71 21.36 -2.17
C VAL A 134 1.39 21.10 -0.70
N LYS A 135 0.19 20.59 -0.42
CA LYS A 135 -0.26 20.18 0.91
C LYS A 135 -0.76 18.73 0.87
N ILE A 136 -0.69 18.06 2.02
CA ILE A 136 -1.09 16.67 2.19
C ILE A 136 -2.12 16.58 3.31
N GLN A 137 -3.20 15.87 3.03
CA GLN A 137 -4.17 15.40 4.00
C GLN A 137 -4.27 13.88 3.87
N ILE A 138 -4.40 13.17 4.99
CA ILE A 138 -4.45 11.71 4.98
C ILE A 138 -5.67 11.20 5.73
N MET A 139 -6.40 10.28 5.08
CA MET A 139 -7.36 9.39 5.73
C MET A 139 -6.68 8.04 5.94
N GLY A 140 -6.64 7.56 7.18
CA GLY A 140 -6.01 6.31 7.59
C GLY A 140 -4.57 6.47 8.09
N GLY A 141 -4.25 5.82 9.22
CA GLY A 141 -2.95 5.97 9.87
C GLY A 141 -1.73 5.43 9.09
N LYS A 142 -1.90 4.50 8.13
CA LYS A 142 -0.75 3.89 7.42
C LYS A 142 -0.10 4.81 6.38
N GLY A 143 -0.84 5.75 5.81
CA GLY A 143 -0.26 6.76 4.92
C GLY A 143 0.70 7.70 5.65
N VAL A 144 0.40 8.02 6.90
CA VAL A 144 1.16 8.98 7.73
C VAL A 144 2.61 8.57 7.86
N ALA A 145 2.87 7.34 8.31
CA ALA A 145 4.25 6.87 8.53
C ALA A 145 5.11 6.91 7.25
N THR A 146 4.49 6.66 6.08
CA THR A 146 5.21 6.60 4.79
C THR A 146 5.50 7.99 4.24
N LEU A 147 4.51 8.88 4.27
CA LEU A 147 4.60 10.21 3.66
C LEU A 147 5.25 11.23 4.60
N LYS A 148 5.03 11.13 5.92
CA LYS A 148 5.59 12.07 6.90
C LYS A 148 7.12 12.02 6.96
N ARG A 149 7.72 10.86 6.69
CA ARG A 149 9.18 10.72 6.60
C ARG A 149 9.82 11.61 5.52
N LEU A 150 9.08 11.89 4.43
CA LEU A 150 9.59 12.60 3.26
C LEU A 150 9.05 14.03 3.15
N PHE A 151 7.85 14.28 3.69
CA PHE A 151 7.06 15.48 3.41
C PHE A 151 6.43 16.07 4.68
N ALA A 152 7.09 15.93 5.83
CA ALA A 152 6.54 16.31 7.14
C ALA A 152 6.00 17.75 7.20
N ASP A 153 6.66 18.66 6.51
CA ASP A 153 6.37 20.09 6.37
C ASP A 153 5.05 20.39 5.65
N ARG A 154 4.53 19.46 4.85
CA ARG A 154 3.34 19.67 4.00
C ARG A 154 2.06 19.08 4.58
N PHE A 155 2.13 18.45 5.75
CA PHE A 155 0.95 17.85 6.39
C PHE A 155 0.05 18.93 6.99
N THR A 156 -1.25 18.82 6.71
CA THR A 156 -2.26 19.73 7.30
C THR A 156 -3.21 18.99 8.22
N ASN A 157 -3.90 17.97 7.70
CA ASN A 157 -4.85 17.18 8.48
C ASN A 157 -4.53 15.67 8.37
N THR A 158 -4.83 14.95 9.44
CA THR A 158 -4.77 13.48 9.47
C THR A 158 -6.02 12.96 10.17
N PHE A 159 -6.68 11.99 9.54
CA PHE A 159 -7.88 11.33 10.05
C PHE A 159 -7.54 9.86 10.30
N GLU A 160 -7.41 9.49 11.58
CA GLU A 160 -7.10 8.11 11.98
C GLU A 160 -8.31 7.43 12.59
N GLU A 161 -8.25 6.10 12.68
CA GLU A 161 -9.25 5.28 13.36
C GLU A 161 -10.65 5.28 12.71
N LEU A 162 -10.74 5.73 11.45
CA LEU A 162 -11.98 5.75 10.66
C LEU A 162 -12.59 4.35 10.49
N SER A 163 -11.77 3.30 10.63
CA SER A 163 -12.21 1.91 10.53
C SER A 163 -12.70 1.28 11.84
N LYS A 164 -12.65 2.00 12.98
CA LYS A 164 -13.16 1.51 14.29
C LYS A 164 -14.68 1.60 14.38
N SER A 165 -15.26 2.69 13.90
CA SER A 165 -16.71 2.90 13.86
C SER A 165 -17.28 2.53 12.48
N PRO A 166 -18.58 2.21 12.38
CA PRO A 166 -19.23 2.07 11.08
C PRO A 166 -19.07 3.36 10.27
N TRP A 167 -18.53 3.24 9.06
CA TRP A 167 -18.49 4.35 8.11
C TRP A 167 -19.91 4.70 7.65
N THR A 168 -20.34 5.91 7.95
CA THR A 168 -21.64 6.48 7.57
C THR A 168 -21.43 7.76 6.78
N PHE A 169 -22.50 8.24 6.13
CA PHE A 169 -22.44 9.54 5.46
C PHE A 169 -22.11 10.67 6.44
N ALA A 170 -22.68 10.66 7.65
CA ALA A 170 -22.37 11.66 8.68
C ALA A 170 -20.87 11.71 9.01
N THR A 171 -20.20 10.56 9.16
CA THR A 171 -18.75 10.54 9.38
C THR A 171 -17.96 11.05 8.17
N ALA A 172 -18.45 10.78 6.96
CA ALA A 172 -17.85 11.31 5.74
C ALA A 172 -18.00 12.83 5.65
N SER A 173 -19.18 13.38 5.99
CA SER A 173 -19.44 14.81 6.05
C SER A 173 -18.52 15.53 7.03
N MET A 174 -18.29 14.98 8.23
CA MET A 174 -17.34 15.56 9.19
C MET A 174 -15.90 15.61 8.64
N VAL A 175 -15.47 14.55 7.94
CA VAL A 175 -14.15 14.54 7.28
C VAL A 175 -14.11 15.57 6.15
N ALA A 176 -15.16 15.62 5.33
CA ALA A 176 -15.29 16.55 4.21
C ALA A 176 -15.22 18.00 4.70
N GLU A 177 -16.00 18.37 5.72
CA GLU A 177 -15.96 19.69 6.35
C GLU A 177 -14.54 20.05 6.80
N ARG A 178 -13.85 19.13 7.49
CA ARG A 178 -12.50 19.39 8.00
C ARG A 178 -11.46 19.55 6.89
N VAL A 179 -11.64 18.85 5.76
CA VAL A 179 -10.81 19.02 4.56
C VAL A 179 -11.10 20.39 3.93
N THR A 180 -12.37 20.80 3.81
CA THR A 180 -12.79 22.10 3.28
C THR A 180 -12.30 23.27 4.13
N LEU A 181 -12.29 23.15 5.46
CA LEU A 181 -11.77 24.17 6.37
C LEU A 181 -10.28 24.50 6.14
N ALA A 182 -9.51 23.58 5.56
CA ALA A 182 -8.13 23.85 5.15
C ALA A 182 -8.02 24.73 3.89
N LYS A 183 -9.16 25.08 3.28
CA LYS A 183 -9.33 25.90 2.08
C LYS A 183 -8.37 25.48 0.95
N PRO A 184 -8.47 24.23 0.46
CA PRO A 184 -7.64 23.78 -0.64
C PRO A 184 -8.01 24.57 -1.91
N GLY A 185 -7.01 25.13 -2.61
CA GLY A 185 -7.24 25.77 -3.91
C GLY A 185 -7.64 24.72 -4.97
N ARG A 186 -6.79 23.70 -5.13
CA ARG A 186 -7.08 22.49 -5.92
C ARG A 186 -7.00 21.25 -5.03
N LEU A 187 -7.84 20.24 -5.27
CA LEU A 187 -7.85 19.00 -4.50
C LEU A 187 -7.72 17.76 -5.40
N MET A 188 -6.74 16.92 -5.08
CA MET A 188 -6.52 15.61 -5.67
C MET A 188 -6.84 14.52 -4.66
N VAL A 189 -7.90 13.76 -4.88
CA VAL A 189 -8.22 12.59 -4.06
C VAL A 189 -7.50 11.38 -4.63
N VAL A 190 -6.64 10.76 -3.82
CA VAL A 190 -5.91 9.55 -4.18
C VAL A 190 -6.47 8.38 -3.39
N SER A 191 -7.18 7.48 -4.07
CA SER A 191 -7.82 6.32 -3.46
C SER A 191 -7.70 5.09 -4.34
N ASN A 192 -7.99 3.92 -3.77
CA ASN A 192 -8.07 2.68 -4.54
C ASN A 192 -9.52 2.41 -4.94
N SER A 193 -9.77 2.31 -6.24
CA SER A 193 -11.05 1.87 -6.80
C SER A 193 -11.06 0.34 -6.91
N PHE A 194 -12.11 -0.26 -6.33
CA PHE A 194 -12.30 -1.69 -6.36
C PHE A 194 -12.81 -2.11 -7.74
N LYS A 195 -12.14 -3.06 -8.40
CA LYS A 195 -12.63 -3.66 -9.66
C LYS A 195 -13.13 -5.08 -9.41
N ASN A 196 -12.28 -5.91 -8.84
CA ASN A 196 -12.60 -7.27 -8.43
C ASN A 196 -11.65 -7.72 -7.30
N MET A 197 -11.81 -8.97 -6.85
CA MET A 197 -11.03 -9.52 -5.74
C MET A 197 -9.51 -9.56 -5.98
N VAL A 198 -9.09 -9.62 -7.24
CA VAL A 198 -7.68 -9.74 -7.62
C VAL A 198 -7.11 -8.36 -7.96
N THR A 199 -7.87 -7.57 -8.71
CA THR A 199 -7.42 -6.32 -9.31
C THR A 199 -8.13 -5.12 -8.70
N TYR A 200 -7.36 -4.09 -8.41
CA TYR A 200 -7.83 -2.76 -8.04
C TYR A 200 -6.99 -1.72 -8.79
N GLU A 201 -7.49 -0.50 -8.84
CA GLU A 201 -6.83 0.61 -9.52
C GLU A 201 -6.61 1.76 -8.55
N THR A 202 -5.37 2.22 -8.40
CA THR A 202 -5.08 3.43 -7.61
C THR A 202 -5.31 4.64 -8.51
N GLN A 203 -6.35 5.40 -8.22
CA GLN A 203 -6.77 6.54 -9.03
C GLN A 203 -6.40 7.85 -8.33
N VAL A 204 -5.97 8.83 -9.12
CA VAL A 204 -5.80 10.23 -8.71
C VAL A 204 -6.90 11.01 -9.39
N LYS A 205 -7.89 11.50 -8.62
CA LYS A 205 -9.04 12.22 -9.17
C LYS A 205 -9.01 13.68 -8.74
N HIS A 206 -9.11 14.58 -9.71
CA HIS A 206 -9.44 15.98 -9.43
C HIS A 206 -10.84 16.03 -8.80
N THR A 207 -10.95 16.70 -7.66
CA THR A 207 -12.23 17.00 -7.01
C THR A 207 -12.40 18.51 -6.99
N ILE A 208 -13.50 18.99 -7.57
CA ILE A 208 -13.77 20.43 -7.68
C ILE A 208 -13.87 21.01 -6.28
N THR A 209 -13.02 21.97 -5.94
CA THR A 209 -13.06 22.66 -4.64
C THR A 209 -14.12 23.75 -4.62
N GLN A 210 -14.51 24.22 -3.43
CA GLN A 210 -15.45 25.33 -3.31
C GLN A 210 -14.90 26.58 -4.01
N SER A 211 -13.60 26.86 -3.87
CA SER A 211 -12.96 27.99 -4.54
C SER A 211 -13.02 27.89 -6.05
N GLU A 212 -12.81 26.68 -6.62
CA GLU A 212 -12.94 26.46 -8.06
C GLU A 212 -14.39 26.69 -8.50
N ALA A 213 -15.35 26.06 -7.82
CA ALA A 213 -16.78 26.16 -8.13
C ALA A 213 -17.29 27.62 -8.12
N THR A 214 -16.90 28.41 -7.12
CA THR A 214 -17.30 29.83 -7.01
C THR A 214 -16.58 30.73 -8.03
N SER A 215 -15.36 30.38 -8.44
CA SER A 215 -14.56 31.17 -9.40
C SER A 215 -14.88 30.87 -10.87
N MET A 216 -15.58 29.78 -11.16
CA MET A 216 -15.99 29.40 -12.51
C MET A 216 -16.95 30.43 -13.10
N ASP A 217 -16.82 30.67 -14.40
CA ASP A 217 -17.72 31.60 -15.09
C ASP A 217 -19.14 31.01 -15.14
N ARG A 218 -20.14 31.90 -15.05
CA ARG A 218 -21.55 31.55 -15.13
C ARG A 218 -21.87 30.79 -16.42
N THR A 219 -21.20 31.15 -17.53
CA THR A 219 -21.41 30.48 -18.82
C THR A 219 -20.91 29.04 -18.83
N GLU A 220 -19.86 28.71 -18.07
CA GLU A 220 -19.34 27.34 -17.94
C GLU A 220 -20.30 26.48 -17.13
N TRP A 221 -20.84 27.02 -16.03
CA TRP A 221 -21.90 26.38 -15.25
C TRP A 221 -23.14 26.10 -16.09
N THR A 222 -23.62 27.10 -16.83
CA THR A 222 -24.79 26.92 -17.72
C THR A 222 -24.53 25.84 -18.77
N LYS A 223 -23.37 25.84 -19.43
CA LYS A 223 -23.04 24.81 -20.43
C LYS A 223 -22.94 23.40 -19.82
N ALA A 224 -22.33 23.27 -18.65
CA ALA A 224 -22.17 21.97 -18.00
C ALA A 224 -23.51 21.43 -17.45
N MET A 225 -24.45 22.32 -17.15
CA MET A 225 -25.68 22.00 -16.44
C MET A 225 -26.96 22.20 -17.26
N ASP A 226 -26.86 22.53 -18.55
CA ASP A 226 -27.98 22.83 -19.47
C ASP A 226 -29.04 21.71 -19.54
N VAL A 227 -28.65 20.48 -19.21
CA VAL A 227 -29.53 19.30 -19.17
C VAL A 227 -30.43 19.28 -17.92
N TYR A 228 -30.20 20.16 -16.94
CA TYR A 228 -30.90 20.18 -15.66
C TYR A 228 -31.65 21.49 -15.46
N SER A 229 -32.89 21.38 -14.98
CA SER A 229 -33.62 22.49 -14.39
C SER A 229 -33.38 22.49 -12.88
N PHE A 230 -32.89 23.60 -12.34
CA PHE A 230 -32.67 23.77 -10.90
C PHE A 230 -33.82 24.55 -10.29
N GLU A 231 -34.33 24.04 -9.17
CA GLU A 231 -35.32 24.69 -8.31
C GLU A 231 -34.86 24.51 -6.86
N PRO A 232 -34.36 25.54 -6.14
CA PRO A 232 -34.13 26.94 -6.54
C PRO A 232 -32.99 27.14 -7.56
N SER A 233 -32.67 28.38 -7.93
CA SER A 233 -31.59 28.67 -8.89
C SER A 233 -30.26 28.04 -8.47
N ILE A 234 -29.46 27.55 -9.42
CA ILE A 234 -28.17 26.91 -9.13
C ILE A 234 -27.25 27.79 -8.27
N TYR A 235 -27.32 29.11 -8.44
CA TYR A 235 -26.50 30.05 -7.67
C TYR A 235 -26.90 30.17 -6.21
N GLU A 236 -28.16 29.87 -5.88
CA GLU A 236 -28.68 29.90 -4.51
C GLU A 236 -28.34 28.60 -3.78
N VAL A 237 -28.34 27.46 -4.49
CA VAL A 237 -28.10 26.13 -3.92
C VAL A 237 -26.65 25.64 -4.10
N LEU A 238 -25.78 26.42 -4.75
CA LEU A 238 -24.43 25.97 -5.11
C LEU A 238 -23.60 25.54 -3.89
N GLU A 239 -23.66 26.31 -2.81
CA GLU A 239 -22.89 26.02 -1.59
C GLU A 239 -23.35 24.71 -0.95
N ASP A 240 -24.65 24.57 -0.70
CA ASP A 240 -25.26 23.34 -0.14
C ASP A 240 -24.97 22.13 -1.04
N LEU A 241 -25.09 22.32 -2.35
CA LEU A 241 -24.85 21.26 -3.33
C LEU A 241 -23.37 20.85 -3.38
N HIS A 242 -22.45 21.81 -3.25
CA HIS A 242 -21.02 21.53 -3.18
C HIS A 242 -20.66 20.77 -1.90
N GLU A 243 -21.17 21.18 -0.75
CA GLU A 243 -20.95 20.47 0.51
C GLU A 243 -21.45 19.03 0.43
N PHE A 244 -22.64 18.82 -0.16
CA PHE A 244 -23.20 17.50 -0.39
C PHE A 244 -22.36 16.66 -1.36
N TYR A 245 -21.94 17.25 -2.48
CA TYR A 245 -21.03 16.64 -3.44
C TYR A 245 -19.74 16.18 -2.76
N PHE A 246 -19.14 17.06 -1.96
CA PHE A 246 -17.86 16.80 -1.34
C PHE A 246 -17.95 15.69 -0.30
N GLY A 247 -19.02 15.69 0.51
CA GLY A 247 -19.37 14.56 1.37
C GLY A 247 -19.51 13.25 0.60
N CYS A 248 -20.16 13.27 -0.57
CA CYS A 248 -20.33 12.10 -1.42
C CYS A 248 -19.00 11.59 -2.01
N VAL A 249 -18.09 12.48 -2.42
CA VAL A 249 -16.75 12.11 -2.90
C VAL A 249 -15.96 11.40 -1.81
N VAL A 250 -15.90 11.97 -0.60
CA VAL A 250 -15.19 11.38 0.54
C VAL A 250 -15.83 10.05 0.94
N TYR A 251 -17.17 9.99 0.98
CA TYR A 251 -17.93 8.79 1.30
C TYR A 251 -17.63 7.65 0.32
N ALA A 252 -17.72 7.91 -0.98
CA ALA A 252 -17.47 6.94 -2.04
C ALA A 252 -16.00 6.48 -2.05
N ALA A 253 -15.06 7.42 -1.94
CA ALA A 253 -13.62 7.12 -1.95
C ALA A 253 -13.24 6.18 -0.79
N PHE A 254 -13.80 6.38 0.40
CA PHE A 254 -13.55 5.49 1.53
C PHE A 254 -14.21 4.12 1.36
N LEU A 255 -15.45 4.04 0.85
CA LEU A 255 -16.12 2.75 0.61
C LEU A 255 -15.34 1.86 -0.36
N GLU A 256 -14.90 2.42 -1.49
CA GLU A 256 -14.06 1.71 -2.46
C GLU A 256 -12.72 1.29 -1.85
N ALA A 257 -12.06 2.21 -1.13
CA ALA A 257 -10.78 1.95 -0.49
C ALA A 257 -10.88 0.86 0.58
N ALA A 258 -11.91 0.88 1.43
CA ALA A 258 -12.14 -0.11 2.49
C ALA A 258 -12.44 -1.51 1.92
N THR A 259 -13.21 -1.57 0.84
CA THR A 259 -13.51 -2.83 0.14
C THR A 259 -12.26 -3.41 -0.52
N THR A 260 -11.47 -2.56 -1.18
CA THR A 260 -10.17 -2.96 -1.76
C THR A 260 -9.19 -3.42 -0.69
N GLU A 261 -9.10 -2.71 0.42
CA GLU A 261 -8.24 -3.01 1.56
C GLU A 261 -8.53 -4.42 2.09
N THR A 262 -9.81 -4.72 2.37
CA THR A 262 -10.20 -6.03 2.90
C THR A 262 -10.01 -7.16 1.90
N ALA A 263 -10.31 -6.94 0.62
CA ALA A 263 -10.03 -7.91 -0.45
C ALA A 263 -8.53 -8.25 -0.53
N GLN A 264 -7.67 -7.22 -0.54
CA GLN A 264 -6.22 -7.42 -0.64
C GLN A 264 -5.62 -8.01 0.65
N ARG A 265 -6.19 -7.73 1.82
CA ARG A 265 -5.83 -8.43 3.06
C ARG A 265 -6.16 -9.91 2.97
N MET A 266 -7.30 -10.31 2.41
CA MET A 266 -7.62 -11.73 2.20
C MET A 266 -6.56 -12.42 1.34
N THR A 267 -6.22 -11.82 0.20
CA THR A 267 -5.22 -12.34 -0.74
C THR A 267 -3.82 -12.41 -0.12
N ALA A 268 -3.43 -11.41 0.67
CA ALA A 268 -2.17 -11.40 1.40
C ALA A 268 -2.11 -12.53 2.46
N MET A 269 -3.20 -12.75 3.20
CA MET A 269 -3.26 -13.81 4.21
C MET A 269 -3.32 -15.21 3.59
N GLU A 270 -3.95 -15.37 2.44
CA GLU A 270 -3.93 -16.60 1.65
C GLU A 270 -2.51 -16.96 1.21
N SER A 271 -1.81 -15.99 0.61
CA SER A 271 -0.42 -16.15 0.19
C SER A 271 0.49 -16.46 1.39
N ALA A 272 0.32 -15.76 2.51
CA ALA A 272 1.07 -16.01 3.74
C ALA A 272 0.81 -17.42 4.31
N THR A 273 -0.44 -17.91 4.26
CA THR A 273 -0.79 -19.25 4.72
C THR A 273 -0.16 -20.34 3.86
N LYS A 274 -0.14 -20.15 2.54
CA LYS A 274 0.52 -21.04 1.59
C LYS A 274 2.03 -21.07 1.84
N ASN A 275 2.66 -19.90 1.92
CA ASN A 275 4.11 -19.76 2.16
C ASN A 275 4.52 -20.38 3.51
N ALA A 276 3.72 -20.18 4.57
CA ALA A 276 3.98 -20.83 5.86
C ALA A 276 3.87 -22.36 5.78
N GLY A 277 2.97 -22.90 4.94
CA GLY A 277 2.87 -24.33 4.67
C GLY A 277 4.11 -24.90 3.99
N GLU A 278 4.61 -24.22 2.95
CA GLU A 278 5.83 -24.60 2.23
C GLU A 278 7.07 -24.53 3.15
N MET A 279 7.17 -23.47 3.96
CA MET A 279 8.25 -23.35 4.95
C MET A 279 8.19 -24.48 5.99
N TYR A 280 7.00 -24.84 6.46
CA TYR A 280 6.83 -25.92 7.42
C TYR A 280 7.33 -27.25 6.85
N GLN A 281 6.98 -27.57 5.60
CA GLN A 281 7.44 -28.79 4.94
C GLN A 281 8.96 -28.84 4.83
N LYS A 282 9.60 -27.73 4.42
CA LYS A 282 11.07 -27.63 4.34
C LYS A 282 11.75 -27.89 5.69
N VAL A 283 11.28 -27.23 6.75
CA VAL A 283 11.85 -27.41 8.10
C VAL A 283 11.56 -28.81 8.66
N SER A 284 10.40 -29.40 8.35
CA SER A 284 10.04 -30.76 8.73
C SER A 284 11.00 -31.80 8.14
N LEU A 285 11.34 -31.66 6.84
CA LEU A 285 12.33 -32.53 6.19
C LEU A 285 13.71 -32.40 6.85
N GLN A 286 14.14 -31.17 7.17
CA GLN A 286 15.40 -30.92 7.88
C GLN A 286 15.39 -31.54 9.28
N PHE A 287 14.28 -31.41 10.01
CA PHE A 287 14.12 -32.02 11.33
C PHE A 287 14.22 -33.54 11.29
N ASN A 288 13.54 -34.19 10.35
CA ASN A 288 13.58 -35.64 10.21
C ASN A 288 14.98 -36.14 9.84
N ARG A 289 15.68 -35.45 8.93
CA ARG A 289 17.07 -35.77 8.58
C ARG A 289 18.01 -35.61 9.78
N ALA A 290 17.91 -34.49 10.50
CA ALA A 290 18.73 -34.25 11.69
C ALA A 290 18.43 -35.26 12.81
N ARG A 291 17.16 -35.66 12.96
CA ARG A 291 16.74 -36.65 13.96
C ARG A 291 17.32 -38.02 13.64
N GLN A 292 17.25 -38.44 12.38
CA GLN A 292 17.87 -39.69 11.92
C GLN A 292 19.37 -39.66 12.17
N ALA A 293 20.07 -38.62 11.71
CA ALA A 293 21.51 -38.48 11.93
C ALA A 293 21.90 -38.53 13.43
N LYS A 294 21.09 -37.91 14.31
CA LYS A 294 21.31 -37.99 15.76
C LYS A 294 21.15 -39.41 16.28
N ILE A 295 20.07 -40.11 15.91
CA ILE A 295 19.85 -41.51 16.31
C ILE A 295 21.00 -42.39 15.82
N THR A 296 21.45 -42.22 14.57
CA THR A 296 22.58 -42.99 14.02
C THR A 296 23.86 -42.72 14.80
N THR A 297 24.12 -41.46 15.16
CA THR A 297 25.31 -41.09 15.96
C THR A 297 25.25 -41.69 17.36
N GLU A 298 24.10 -41.59 18.05
CA GLU A 298 23.88 -42.21 19.37
C GLU A 298 24.07 -43.74 19.30
N LEU A 299 23.58 -44.41 18.26
CA LEU A 299 23.78 -45.84 18.06
C LEU A 299 25.25 -46.21 17.80
N CYS A 300 25.96 -45.44 16.97
CA CYS A 300 27.38 -45.65 16.71
C CYS A 300 28.21 -45.46 17.99
N GLU A 301 27.89 -44.46 18.81
CA GLU A 301 28.53 -44.23 20.11
C GLU A 301 28.31 -45.41 21.07
N ILE A 302 27.10 -45.97 21.13
CA ILE A 302 26.80 -47.16 21.95
C ILE A 302 27.60 -48.38 21.48
N ILE A 303 27.62 -48.67 20.18
CA ILE A 303 28.34 -49.82 19.62
C ILE A 303 29.85 -49.67 19.84
N SER A 304 30.40 -48.48 19.60
CA SER A 304 31.83 -48.22 19.76
C SER A 304 32.26 -48.30 21.23
N GLY A 305 31.40 -47.84 22.16
CA GLY A 305 31.63 -48.00 23.59
C GLY A 305 31.54 -49.45 24.07
N ALA A 306 30.58 -50.23 23.55
CA ALA A 306 30.45 -51.64 23.87
C ALA A 306 31.60 -52.51 23.31
N SER A 307 32.19 -52.10 22.18
CA SER A 307 33.31 -52.83 21.55
C SER A 307 34.69 -52.48 22.14
N ALA A 308 34.76 -51.47 23.01
CA ALA A 308 35.98 -51.00 23.66
C ALA A 308 36.19 -51.60 25.07
N VAL A 309 35.31 -52.54 25.47
CA VAL A 309 35.38 -53.35 26.69
C VAL A 309 35.72 -54.78 26.31
#